data_AF-A0A6V2ASG9-F1
#
_entry.id   AF-A0A6V2ASG9-F1
#
_cell.length_a   1.000
_cell.length_b   1.000
_cell.length_c   1.000
_cell.angle_alpha   90.00
_cell.angle_beta   90.00
_cell.angle_gamma   90.00
#
_symmetry.space_group_name_H-M   'P 1'
#
loop_
_entity.id
_entity.type
_entity.pdbx_description
1 polymer ?
#
loop_
_entity_poly.entity_id
_entity_poly.type
_entity_poly.pdbx_seq_one_letter_code
_entity_poly.pdbx_strand_id
1 'polypeptide(L)'
;MSRSRTTSPRGYVDVHALESLVQRILRTSSLLNPNELCIQVGLSAWRVQITCMVLNHDGNLEDACLLGAVSALLDLKLPAVKIDMKGGGNGVVQIVSPSYDHEEDDMTEETKDANRITKLTIQKGTIPISLTMGIYDNHKILVDMTREEEVVCKGVVTVVVTTTGEIVSLTKCGGLAMSPEDMAACVHLAIGRAKEVEELLLSLDEAS
;
A
#
# COMPACT_ATOMS: atom_id res chain seq x y z
N MET A 1 -25.18 6.24 21.63
CA MET A 1 -23.97 6.39 22.48
C MET A 1 -22.79 6.66 21.57
N SER A 2 -22.41 7.93 21.43
CA SER A 2 -21.27 8.36 20.63
C SER A 2 -19.99 7.93 21.34
N ARG A 3 -19.19 7.03 20.74
CA ARG A 3 -17.85 6.74 21.24
C ARG A 3 -16.95 7.90 20.85
N SER A 4 -16.68 8.80 21.79
CA SER A 4 -15.58 9.75 21.67
C SER A 4 -14.29 8.94 21.52
N ARG A 5 -13.65 9.00 20.34
CA ARG A 5 -12.27 8.53 20.18
C ARG A 5 -11.41 9.37 21.12
N THR A 6 -10.95 8.74 22.19
CA THR A 6 -9.95 9.29 23.10
C THR A 6 -8.72 9.61 22.27
N THR A 7 -8.41 10.90 22.10
CA THR A 7 -7.15 11.34 21.51
C THR A 7 -6.02 10.82 22.40
N SER A 8 -5.15 9.96 21.85
CA SER A 8 -3.93 9.56 22.54
C SER A 8 -3.12 10.81 22.94
N PRO A 9 -2.28 10.73 23.99
CA PRO A 9 -1.34 11.81 24.29
C PRO A 9 -0.54 12.15 23.03
N ARG A 10 -0.42 13.44 22.70
CA ARG A 10 0.30 13.91 21.50
C ARG A 10 1.72 13.34 21.50
N GLY A 11 2.06 12.58 20.47
CA GLY A 11 3.33 11.85 20.34
C GLY A 11 3.24 10.33 20.50
N TYR A 12 2.08 9.76 20.86
CA TYR A 12 1.84 8.32 20.77
C TYR A 12 0.99 8.00 19.54
N VAL A 13 1.61 7.34 18.56
CA VAL A 13 0.91 6.82 17.39
C VAL A 13 0.01 5.68 17.83
N ASP A 14 -1.28 5.80 17.54
CA ASP A 14 -2.20 4.70 17.70
C ASP A 14 -1.93 3.68 16.59
N VAL A 15 -1.15 2.64 16.93
CA VAL A 15 -0.73 1.58 16.00
C VAL A 15 -1.94 0.89 15.38
N HIS A 16 -3.03 0.72 16.13
CA HIS A 16 -4.25 0.11 15.60
C HIS A 16 -4.98 1.03 14.62
N ALA A 17 -4.97 2.35 14.87
CA ALA A 17 -5.50 3.33 13.93
C ALA A 17 -4.69 3.35 12.64
N LEU A 18 -3.36 3.31 12.73
CA LEU A 18 -2.46 3.22 11.57
C LEU A 18 -2.67 1.94 10.77
N GLU A 19 -2.71 0.78 11.44
CA GLU A 19 -3.00 -0.51 10.81
C GLU A 19 -4.34 -0.47 10.09
N SER A 20 -5.39 0.01 10.76
CA SER A 20 -6.73 0.12 10.20
C SER A 20 -6.78 1.08 9.01
N LEU A 21 -6.01 2.18 9.06
CA LEU A 21 -5.89 3.16 7.99
C LEU A 21 -5.26 2.52 6.74
N VAL A 22 -4.07 1.94 6.88
CA VAL A 22 -3.34 1.30 5.78
C VAL A 22 -4.16 0.14 5.20
N GLN A 23 -4.71 -0.72 6.06
CA GLN A 23 -5.54 -1.84 5.61
C GLN A 23 -6.78 -1.37 4.86
N ARG A 24 -7.44 -0.31 5.33
CA ARG A 24 -8.60 0.26 4.62
C ARG A 24 -8.19 0.79 3.26
N ILE A 25 -7.13 1.60 3.19
CA ILE A 25 -6.64 2.22 1.95
C ILE A 25 -6.34 1.14 0.90
N LEU A 26 -5.53 0.13 1.25
CA LEU A 26 -5.12 -0.93 0.34
C LEU A 26 -6.31 -1.78 -0.16
N ARG A 27 -7.34 -1.97 0.67
CA ARG A 27 -8.57 -2.68 0.26
C ARG A 27 -9.48 -1.83 -0.61
N THR A 28 -9.51 -0.51 -0.41
CA THR A 28 -10.38 0.40 -1.17
C THR A 28 -9.79 0.85 -2.49
N SER A 29 -8.45 0.91 -2.61
CA SER A 29 -7.78 1.46 -3.79
C SER A 29 -7.84 0.56 -5.03
N SER A 30 -8.37 -0.67 -4.94
CA SER A 30 -8.34 -1.65 -6.05
C SER A 30 -6.93 -1.88 -6.63
N LEU A 31 -5.91 -1.73 -5.79
CA LEU A 31 -4.50 -1.89 -6.16
C LEU A 31 -4.19 -3.31 -6.69
N LEU A 32 -4.79 -4.31 -6.05
CA LEU A 32 -4.61 -5.73 -6.38
C LEU A 32 -5.89 -6.30 -6.98
N ASN A 33 -5.75 -7.09 -8.04
CA ASN A 33 -6.82 -7.91 -8.58
C ASN A 33 -6.89 -9.24 -7.81
N PRO A 34 -7.95 -9.51 -7.02
CA PRO A 34 -8.04 -10.74 -6.23
C PRO A 34 -8.10 -12.00 -7.10
N ASN A 35 -8.50 -11.87 -8.38
CA ASN A 35 -8.57 -13.00 -9.29
C ASN A 35 -7.19 -13.53 -9.68
N GLU A 36 -6.16 -12.68 -9.68
CA GLU A 36 -4.76 -13.08 -9.96
C GLU A 36 -4.16 -13.88 -8.79
N LEU A 37 -4.75 -13.77 -7.61
CA LEU A 37 -4.38 -14.59 -6.46
C LEU A 37 -5.06 -15.97 -6.48
N CYS A 38 -6.05 -16.19 -7.34
CA CYS A 38 -6.76 -17.46 -7.40
C CYS A 38 -5.92 -18.54 -8.11
N ILE A 39 -5.61 -19.63 -7.40
CA ILE A 39 -4.91 -20.79 -7.99
C ILE A 39 -5.93 -21.77 -8.56
N GLN A 40 -6.97 -22.07 -7.77
CA GLN A 40 -8.06 -22.94 -8.16
C GLN A 40 -9.36 -22.43 -7.54
N VAL A 41 -10.34 -22.14 -8.41
CA VAL A 41 -11.61 -21.53 -8.01
C VAL A 41 -12.31 -22.40 -6.97
N GLY A 42 -12.64 -21.78 -5.84
CA GLY A 42 -13.33 -22.45 -4.72
C GLY A 42 -12.48 -23.40 -3.90
N LEU A 43 -11.19 -23.57 -4.21
CA LEU A 43 -10.31 -24.52 -3.54
C LEU A 43 -9.07 -23.87 -2.94
N SER A 44 -8.32 -23.09 -3.71
CA SER A 44 -7.05 -22.52 -3.26
C SER A 44 -6.76 -21.17 -3.89
N ALA A 45 -6.21 -20.25 -3.09
CA ALA A 45 -5.76 -18.94 -3.52
C ALA A 45 -4.57 -18.49 -2.65
N TRP A 46 -3.78 -17.57 -3.19
CA TRP A 46 -2.72 -16.89 -2.47
C TRP A 46 -3.29 -15.99 -1.38
N ARG A 47 -2.69 -16.08 -0.18
CA ARG A 47 -2.88 -15.11 0.89
C ARG A 47 -1.67 -14.19 0.93
N VAL A 48 -1.85 -12.94 0.58
CA VAL A 48 -0.82 -11.91 0.73
C VAL A 48 -0.93 -11.29 2.12
N GLN A 49 0.19 -11.25 2.85
CA GLN A 49 0.31 -10.61 4.15
C GLN A 49 1.46 -9.61 4.10
N ILE A 50 1.18 -8.37 4.48
CA ILE A 50 2.17 -7.30 4.60
C ILE A 50 2.44 -7.07 6.08
N THR A 51 3.71 -6.95 6.44
CA THR A 51 4.15 -6.57 7.79
C THR A 51 5.03 -5.35 7.68
N CYS A 52 4.63 -4.23 8.30
CA CYS A 52 5.43 -3.02 8.37
C CYS A 52 6.13 -2.96 9.74
N MET A 53 7.46 -2.81 9.74
CA MET A 53 8.26 -2.62 10.94
C MET A 53 8.90 -1.23 10.91
N VAL A 54 8.58 -0.41 11.90
CA VAL A 54 9.10 0.95 12.02
C VAL A 54 10.41 0.91 12.81
N LEU A 55 11.53 1.19 12.14
CA LEU A 55 12.85 1.17 12.77
C LEU A 55 13.20 2.49 13.45
N ASN A 56 12.82 3.60 12.81
CA ASN A 56 12.99 4.95 13.34
C ASN A 56 11.72 5.77 13.02
N HIS A 57 11.19 6.47 14.02
CA HIS A 57 10.03 7.32 13.88
C HIS A 57 10.44 8.78 14.11
N ASP A 58 10.59 9.52 13.02
CA ASP A 58 10.88 10.96 13.05
C ASP A 58 9.81 11.80 12.36
N GLY A 59 8.54 11.37 12.46
CA GLY A 59 7.39 12.03 11.86
C GLY A 59 6.90 11.33 10.58
N ASN A 60 5.78 11.81 10.08
CA ASN A 60 5.10 11.39 8.87
C ASN A 60 4.91 9.86 8.71
N LEU A 61 4.59 9.18 9.82
CA LEU A 61 4.60 7.72 9.86
C LEU A 61 3.52 7.09 8.95
N GLU A 62 2.36 7.73 8.81
CA GLU A 62 1.27 7.25 7.96
C GLU A 62 1.72 7.13 6.50
N ASP A 63 2.38 8.17 5.97
CA ASP A 63 2.88 8.20 4.60
C ASP A 63 3.99 7.18 4.37
N ALA A 64 4.94 7.10 5.30
CA ALA A 64 6.03 6.13 5.22
C ALA A 64 5.51 4.68 5.23
N CYS A 65 4.55 4.36 6.10
CA CYS A 65 3.97 3.03 6.19
C CYS A 65 3.18 2.66 4.94
N LEU A 66 2.35 3.57 4.41
CA LEU A 66 1.58 3.30 3.20
C LEU A 66 2.49 3.13 1.99
N LEU A 67 3.46 4.04 1.80
CA LEU A 67 4.41 3.97 0.69
C LEU A 67 5.22 2.68 0.73
N GLY A 68 5.71 2.28 1.91
CA GLY A 68 6.42 1.01 2.09
C GLY A 68 5.55 -0.20 1.76
N ALA A 69 4.29 -0.22 2.21
CA ALA A 69 3.36 -1.30 1.91
C ALA A 69 3.03 -1.39 0.41
N VAL A 70 2.81 -0.25 -0.26
CA VAL A 70 2.57 -0.16 -1.70
C VAL A 70 3.80 -0.63 -2.49
N SER A 71 4.99 -0.18 -2.10
CA SER A 71 6.25 -0.57 -2.74
C SER A 71 6.48 -2.08 -2.64
N ALA A 72 6.24 -2.67 -1.47
CA ALA A 72 6.36 -4.11 -1.25
C ALA A 72 5.35 -4.92 -2.11
N LEU A 73 4.16 -4.37 -2.37
CA LEU A 73 3.18 -5.00 -3.25
C LEU A 73 3.56 -4.89 -4.73
N LEU A 74 4.15 -3.77 -5.15
CA LEU A 74 4.62 -3.56 -6.52
C LEU A 74 5.74 -4.56 -6.90
N ASP A 75 6.65 -4.84 -5.96
CA ASP A 75 7.74 -5.80 -6.15
C ASP A 75 7.31 -7.27 -5.92
N LEU A 76 6.08 -7.53 -5.49
CA LEU A 76 5.64 -8.88 -5.11
C LEU A 76 5.63 -9.84 -6.32
N LYS A 77 6.50 -10.84 -6.24
CA LYS A 77 6.63 -11.94 -7.19
C LYS A 77 6.10 -13.24 -6.58
N LEU A 78 5.07 -13.83 -7.19
CA LEU A 78 4.49 -15.10 -6.75
C LEU A 78 5.25 -16.28 -7.35
N PRO A 79 5.55 -17.33 -6.54
CA PRO A 79 6.21 -18.51 -7.05
C PRO A 79 5.26 -19.32 -7.95
N ALA A 80 5.85 -20.11 -8.85
CA ALA A 80 5.08 -20.92 -9.78
C ALA A 80 4.39 -22.09 -9.08
N VAL A 81 3.25 -22.53 -9.62
CA VAL A 81 2.39 -23.53 -8.99
C VAL A 81 2.00 -24.60 -10.00
N LYS A 82 2.15 -25.88 -9.60
CA LYS A 82 1.70 -27.04 -10.36
C LYS A 82 0.55 -27.72 -9.64
N ILE A 83 -0.47 -28.12 -10.39
CA ILE A 83 -1.64 -28.83 -9.86
C ILE A 83 -1.56 -30.29 -10.31
N ASP A 84 -1.40 -31.22 -9.38
CA ASP A 84 -1.45 -32.66 -9.69
C ASP A 84 -2.87 -33.21 -9.48
N MET A 85 -3.46 -33.72 -10.56
CA MET A 85 -4.82 -34.28 -10.60
C MET A 85 -4.87 -35.80 -10.35
N LYS A 86 -3.73 -36.46 -10.06
CA LYS A 86 -3.64 -37.94 -9.95
C LYS A 86 -4.48 -38.59 -8.85
N GLY A 87 -5.15 -37.82 -7.99
CA GLY A 87 -5.87 -38.30 -6.80
C GLY A 87 -7.38 -38.06 -6.79
N GLY A 88 -8.10 -38.10 -7.92
CA GLY A 88 -9.56 -38.33 -7.92
C GLY A 88 -10.45 -37.41 -7.05
N GLY A 89 -10.04 -36.19 -6.73
CA GLY A 89 -10.84 -35.18 -6.03
C GLY A 89 -9.98 -34.15 -5.30
N ASN A 90 -10.11 -32.87 -5.70
CA ASN A 90 -9.33 -31.70 -5.27
C ASN A 90 -7.81 -31.87 -5.51
N GLY A 91 -7.34 -31.47 -6.69
CA GLY A 91 -5.93 -31.57 -7.10
C GLY A 91 -4.96 -31.00 -6.05
N VAL A 92 -3.80 -31.63 -5.90
CA VAL A 92 -2.78 -31.20 -4.95
C VAL A 92 -2.01 -30.03 -5.56
N VAL A 93 -1.98 -28.91 -4.84
CA VAL A 93 -1.25 -27.71 -5.22
C VAL A 93 0.19 -27.82 -4.73
N GLN A 94 1.15 -27.86 -5.65
CA GLN A 94 2.58 -27.90 -5.34
C GLN A 94 3.24 -26.61 -5.80
N ILE A 95 3.90 -25.92 -4.87
CA ILE A 95 4.76 -24.76 -5.20
C ILE A 95 6.02 -25.30 -5.85
N VAL A 96 6.31 -24.83 -7.06
CA VAL A 96 7.53 -25.17 -7.78
C VAL A 96 8.61 -24.20 -7.30
N SER A 97 9.59 -24.74 -6.57
CA SER A 97 10.79 -23.97 -6.27
C SER A 97 11.69 -24.00 -7.50
N PRO A 98 12.30 -22.88 -7.91
CA PRO A 98 13.28 -22.90 -8.99
C PRO A 98 14.45 -23.80 -8.54
N SER A 99 14.56 -24.98 -9.15
CA SER A 99 15.72 -25.85 -8.95
C SER A 99 16.91 -25.27 -9.71
N TYR A 100 18.01 -25.01 -9.01
CA TYR A 100 19.24 -24.45 -9.59
C TYR A 100 20.05 -25.44 -10.46
N ASP A 101 19.64 -26.71 -10.58
CA ASP A 101 20.56 -27.80 -10.97
C ASP A 101 20.13 -28.69 -12.17
N HIS A 102 19.27 -28.24 -13.10
CA HIS A 102 18.99 -29.04 -14.31
C HIS A 102 19.13 -28.24 -15.60
N GLU A 103 20.03 -28.71 -16.46
CA GLU A 103 20.33 -28.24 -17.81
C GLU A 103 19.04 -27.99 -18.61
N GLU A 104 18.95 -26.81 -19.23
CA GLU A 104 17.76 -26.23 -19.88
C GLU A 104 17.29 -26.97 -21.15
N ASP A 105 17.90 -28.11 -21.50
CA ASP A 105 17.86 -28.68 -22.85
C ASP A 105 16.73 -29.70 -23.12
N ASP A 106 15.92 -30.12 -22.13
CA ASP A 106 14.85 -31.12 -22.35
C ASP A 106 13.48 -30.79 -21.72
N MET A 107 13.12 -29.50 -21.64
CA MET A 107 11.83 -29.03 -21.11
C MET A 107 10.86 -28.62 -22.23
N THR A 108 9.68 -29.23 -22.29
CA THR A 108 8.60 -28.90 -23.22
C THR A 108 8.07 -27.47 -22.98
N GLU A 109 7.54 -26.78 -24.01
CA GLU A 109 6.98 -25.42 -23.91
C GLU A 109 5.96 -25.28 -22.76
N GLU A 110 5.13 -26.31 -22.52
CA GLU A 110 4.15 -26.34 -21.41
C GLU A 110 4.77 -26.36 -20.01
N THR A 111 6.00 -26.87 -19.86
CA THR A 111 6.71 -26.90 -18.56
C THR A 111 7.51 -25.63 -18.28
N LYS A 112 7.76 -24.79 -19.29
CA LYS A 112 8.39 -23.46 -19.12
C LYS A 112 7.44 -22.45 -18.47
N ASP A 113 6.18 -22.42 -18.90
CA ASP A 113 5.16 -21.52 -18.31
C ASP A 113 4.81 -21.91 -16.87
N ALA A 114 4.78 -23.22 -16.56
CA ALA A 114 4.48 -23.74 -15.23
C ALA A 114 5.57 -23.47 -14.17
N ASN A 115 6.75 -22.98 -14.58
CA ASN A 115 7.86 -22.66 -13.68
C ASN A 115 8.14 -21.15 -13.57
N ARG A 116 7.31 -20.31 -14.20
CA ARG A 116 7.53 -18.87 -14.25
C ARG A 116 7.03 -18.18 -12.98
N ILE A 117 7.98 -17.60 -12.23
CA ILE A 117 7.67 -16.61 -11.20
C ILE A 117 6.85 -15.48 -11.84
N THR A 118 5.67 -15.22 -11.29
CA THR A 118 4.72 -14.26 -11.86
C THR A 118 4.67 -13.02 -10.99
N LYS A 119 5.09 -11.89 -11.55
CA LYS A 119 4.88 -10.57 -10.92
C LYS A 119 3.39 -10.24 -10.99
N LEU A 120 2.81 -9.79 -9.88
CA LEU A 120 1.41 -9.40 -9.85
C LEU A 120 1.16 -8.21 -10.78
N THR A 121 0.05 -8.24 -11.52
CA THR A 121 -0.34 -7.10 -12.35
C THR A 121 -0.96 -6.06 -11.43
N ILE A 122 -0.21 -5.00 -11.15
CA ILE A 122 -0.77 -3.84 -10.46
C ILE A 122 -1.50 -2.99 -11.49
N GLN A 123 -2.75 -2.63 -11.20
CA GLN A 123 -3.50 -1.72 -12.04
C GLN A 123 -2.87 -0.33 -11.97
N LYS A 124 -2.07 0.03 -12.98
CA LYS A 124 -1.47 1.37 -13.08
C LYS A 124 -2.59 2.42 -12.99
N GLY A 125 -2.38 3.46 -12.19
CA GLY A 125 -3.41 4.45 -11.90
C GLY A 125 -4.16 4.25 -10.58
N THR A 126 -4.18 3.03 -10.01
CA THR A 126 -4.90 2.72 -8.76
C THR A 126 -4.00 2.75 -7.52
N ILE A 127 -2.74 3.15 -7.71
CA ILE A 127 -1.73 3.21 -6.65
C ILE A 127 -2.10 4.31 -5.65
N PRO A 128 -2.40 3.98 -4.37
CA PRO A 128 -2.78 4.99 -3.40
C PRO A 128 -1.53 5.64 -2.80
N ILE A 129 -1.41 6.95 -2.95
CA ILE A 129 -0.38 7.79 -2.34
C ILE A 129 -1.03 8.68 -1.28
N SER A 130 -0.48 8.68 -0.07
CA SER A 130 -0.92 9.59 0.99
C SER A 130 0.01 10.79 1.09
N LEU A 131 -0.59 11.91 1.50
CA LEU A 131 0.11 13.10 1.94
C LEU A 131 -0.49 13.55 3.26
N THR A 132 0.33 13.50 4.31
CA THR A 132 -0.02 13.98 5.65
C THR A 132 0.53 15.39 5.84
N MET A 133 -0.34 16.29 6.27
CA MET A 133 -0.06 17.72 6.37
C MET A 133 -0.42 18.26 7.76
N GLY A 134 0.47 19.04 8.34
CA GLY A 134 0.27 19.74 9.59
C GLY A 134 -0.42 21.07 9.41
N ILE A 135 -1.33 21.41 10.31
CA ILE A 135 -1.89 22.75 10.41
C ILE A 135 -1.20 23.47 11.56
N TYR A 136 -0.42 24.48 11.21
CA TYR A 136 0.28 25.35 12.13
C TYR A 136 -0.38 26.75 12.17
N ASP A 137 0.00 27.55 13.18
CA ASP A 137 -0.57 28.87 13.43
C ASP A 137 -0.78 29.74 12.18
N ASN A 138 -1.86 30.52 12.19
CA ASN A 138 -2.34 31.34 11.07
C ASN A 138 -2.64 30.53 9.80
N HIS A 139 -3.23 29.34 9.93
CA HIS A 139 -3.63 28.47 8.80
C HIS A 139 -2.47 28.08 7.87
N LYS A 140 -1.25 27.99 8.40
CA LYS A 140 -0.10 27.51 7.62
C LYS A 140 -0.16 25.99 7.50
N ILE A 141 0.00 25.50 6.29
CA ILE A 141 0.05 24.07 5.99
C ILE A 141 1.53 23.66 5.92
N LEU A 142 1.92 22.71 6.76
CA LEU A 142 3.23 22.07 6.75
C LEU A 142 3.10 20.70 6.07
N VAL A 143 4.07 20.36 5.23
CA VAL A 143 4.12 19.09 4.49
C VAL A 143 5.37 18.35 4.95
N ASP A 144 5.30 17.02 5.03
CA ASP A 144 6.42 16.15 5.42
C ASP A 144 7.02 16.54 6.77
N MET A 145 6.15 16.58 7.78
CA MET A 145 6.51 17.02 9.12
C MET A 145 7.49 16.06 9.79
N THR A 146 8.53 16.63 10.37
CA THR A 146 9.36 15.99 11.39
C THR A 146 8.58 15.74 12.68
N ARG A 147 9.12 14.92 13.59
CA ARG A 147 8.49 14.65 14.88
C ARG A 147 8.27 15.93 15.69
N GLU A 148 9.23 16.85 15.69
CA GLU A 148 9.11 18.14 16.37
C GLU A 148 7.99 18.99 15.76
N GLU A 149 7.85 18.98 14.43
CA GLU A 149 6.81 19.72 13.71
C GLU A 149 5.41 19.14 13.97
N GLU A 150 5.26 17.82 13.99
CA GLU A 150 3.99 17.15 14.33
C GLU A 150 3.49 17.55 15.72
N VAL A 151 4.40 17.63 16.70
CA VAL A 151 4.07 17.96 18.10
C VAL A 151 3.54 19.39 18.23
N VAL A 152 4.08 20.34 17.45
CA VAL A 152 3.66 21.75 17.50
C VAL A 152 2.42 22.05 16.65
N CYS A 153 2.09 21.18 15.69
CA CYS A 153 0.88 21.33 14.88
C CYS A 153 -0.40 21.23 15.72
N LYS A 154 -1.40 22.04 15.36
CA LYS A 154 -2.69 22.12 16.04
C LYS A 154 -3.75 21.22 15.43
N GLY A 155 -3.50 20.74 14.21
CA GLY A 155 -4.26 19.70 13.54
C GLY A 155 -3.44 19.05 12.45
N VAL A 156 -3.94 17.94 11.92
CA VAL A 156 -3.31 17.16 10.86
C VAL A 156 -4.38 16.80 9.84
N VAL A 157 -4.05 16.91 8.56
CA VAL A 157 -4.89 16.48 7.45
C VAL A 157 -4.11 15.45 6.64
N THR A 158 -4.64 14.24 6.57
CA THR A 158 -4.14 13.18 5.69
C THR A 158 -5.06 13.08 4.49
N VAL A 159 -4.52 13.29 3.29
CA VAL A 159 -5.23 13.10 2.02
C VAL A 159 -4.57 11.94 1.30
N VAL A 160 -5.38 10.96 0.88
CA VAL A 160 -4.93 9.81 0.10
C VAL A 160 -5.60 9.88 -1.25
N VAL A 161 -4.79 9.92 -2.29
CA VAL A 161 -5.23 9.96 -3.69
C VAL A 161 -4.64 8.80 -4.46
N THR A 162 -5.34 8.34 -5.48
CA THR A 162 -4.75 7.46 -6.49
C THR A 162 -3.80 8.27 -7.38
N THR A 163 -2.96 7.61 -8.17
CA THR A 163 -2.10 8.31 -9.13
C THR A 163 -2.88 8.94 -10.30
N THR A 164 -4.12 8.49 -10.55
CA THR A 164 -5.07 9.21 -11.43
C THR A 164 -5.65 10.50 -10.82
N GLY A 165 -5.40 10.76 -9.53
CA GLY A 165 -5.90 11.93 -8.81
C GLY A 165 -7.27 11.75 -8.16
N GLU A 166 -7.81 10.53 -8.10
CA GLU A 166 -9.06 10.24 -7.41
C GLU A 166 -8.82 10.18 -5.89
N ILE A 167 -9.70 10.79 -5.10
CA ILE A 167 -9.57 10.79 -3.64
C ILE A 167 -10.04 9.43 -3.09
N VAL A 168 -9.12 8.69 -2.47
CA VAL A 168 -9.41 7.42 -1.77
C VAL A 168 -9.88 7.69 -0.35
N SER A 169 -9.24 8.62 0.34
CA SER A 169 -9.54 8.94 1.74
C SER A 169 -9.12 10.37 2.08
N LEU A 170 -9.91 11.04 2.90
CA LEU A 170 -9.56 12.32 3.50
C LEU A 170 -9.85 12.23 5.00
N THR A 171 -8.86 12.55 5.83
CA THR A 171 -8.99 12.50 7.28
C THR A 171 -8.40 13.76 7.89
N LYS A 172 -9.21 14.46 8.68
CA LYS A 172 -8.78 15.61 9.45
C LYS A 172 -8.83 15.29 10.93
N CYS A 173 -7.67 15.38 11.56
CA CYS A 173 -7.46 15.21 12.98
C CYS A 173 -7.10 16.56 13.62
N GLY A 174 -7.44 16.74 14.90
CA GLY A 174 -7.22 18.00 15.60
C GLY A 174 -8.38 18.99 15.40
N GLY A 175 -8.86 19.52 16.53
CA GLY A 175 -10.07 20.35 16.61
C GLY A 175 -9.94 21.78 16.07
N LEU A 176 -8.87 22.10 15.34
CA LEU A 176 -8.69 23.41 14.71
C LEU A 176 -9.62 23.55 13.49
N ALA A 177 -10.35 24.66 13.36
CA ALA A 177 -11.17 24.90 12.17
C ALA A 177 -10.31 25.09 10.92
N MET A 178 -10.80 24.62 9.77
CA MET A 178 -10.13 24.75 8.47
C MET A 178 -11.15 25.30 7.46
N SER A 179 -10.71 26.23 6.62
CA SER A 179 -11.55 26.77 5.54
C SER A 179 -11.68 25.75 4.39
N PRO A 180 -12.76 25.78 3.60
CA PRO A 180 -12.86 24.97 2.38
C PRO A 180 -11.70 25.20 1.41
N GLU A 181 -11.18 26.43 1.34
CA GLU A 181 -10.06 26.82 0.49
C GLU A 181 -8.77 26.12 0.92
N ASP A 182 -8.46 26.09 2.23
CA ASP A 182 -7.30 25.39 2.77
C ASP A 182 -7.40 23.87 2.54
N MET A 183 -8.62 23.31 2.65
CA MET A 183 -8.85 21.89 2.39
C MET A 183 -8.63 21.56 0.90
N ALA A 184 -9.11 22.41 -0.01
CA ALA A 184 -8.87 22.25 -1.44
C ALA A 184 -7.37 22.37 -1.77
N ALA A 185 -6.65 23.27 -1.09
CA ALA A 185 -5.19 23.39 -1.22
C ALA A 185 -4.48 22.10 -0.78
N CYS A 186 -4.90 21.49 0.33
CA CYS A 186 -4.38 20.19 0.80
C CYS A 186 -4.58 19.09 -0.26
N VAL A 187 -5.76 19.02 -0.87
CA VAL A 187 -6.06 18.05 -1.93
C VAL A 187 -5.19 18.29 -3.17
N HIS A 188 -5.03 19.55 -3.59
CA HIS A 188 -4.16 19.88 -4.73
C HIS A 188 -2.69 19.50 -4.47
N LEU A 189 -2.18 19.75 -3.26
CA LEU A 189 -0.83 19.32 -2.86
C LEU A 189 -0.69 17.80 -2.91
N ALA A 190 -1.69 17.06 -2.43
CA ALA A 190 -1.69 15.60 -2.47
C ALA A 190 -1.67 15.04 -3.90
N ILE A 191 -2.46 15.62 -4.81
CA ILE A 191 -2.47 15.24 -6.24
C ILE A 191 -1.11 15.53 -6.89
N GLY A 192 -0.49 16.68 -6.58
CA GLY A 192 0.85 17.00 -7.05
C GLY A 192 1.89 15.97 -6.59
N ARG A 193 1.87 15.68 -5.29
CA ARG A 193 2.79 14.70 -4.68
C ARG A 193 2.62 13.30 -5.24
N ALA A 194 1.38 12.87 -5.51
CA ALA A 194 1.11 11.55 -6.06
C ALA A 194 1.78 11.31 -7.41
N LYS A 195 1.86 12.34 -8.27
CA LYS A 195 2.56 12.26 -9.55
C LYS A 195 4.06 12.08 -9.38
N GLU A 196 4.68 12.88 -8.51
CA GLU A 196 6.11 12.76 -8.21
C GLU A 196 6.46 11.39 -7.64
N VAL A 197 5.64 10.86 -6.73
CA VAL A 197 5.87 9.55 -6.12
C VAL A 197 5.62 8.42 -7.11
N GLU A 198 4.64 8.55 -8.02
CA GLU A 198 4.41 7.57 -9.09
C GLU A 198 5.65 7.42 -9.98
N GLU A 199 6.26 8.54 -10.41
CA GLU A 199 7.48 8.51 -11.21
C GLU A 199 8.61 7.77 -10.49
N LEU A 200 8.79 8.02 -9.20
CA LEU A 200 9.79 7.32 -8.38
C LEU A 200 9.50 5.82 -8.28
N LEU A 201 8.25 5.44 -7.99
CA LEU A 201 7.85 4.03 -7.89
C LEU A 201 8.05 3.28 -9.21
N LEU A 202 7.70 3.90 -10.34
CA LEU A 202 7.90 3.31 -11.66
C LEU A 202 9.40 3.16 -11.98
N SER A 203 10.23 4.13 -11.61
CA SER A 203 11.68 4.04 -11.82
C SER A 203 12.33 2.90 -11.04
N LEU A 204 11.81 2.58 -9.85
CA LEU A 204 12.28 1.45 -9.03
C LEU A 204 11.82 0.11 -9.62
N ASP A 205 10.61 0.08 -10.17
CA ASP A 205 10.05 -1.11 -10.81
C ASP A 205 10.87 -1.55 -12.03
N GLU A 206 11.33 -0.60 -12.85
CA GLU A 206 12.18 -0.86 -14.02
C GLU A 206 13.60 -1.34 -13.66
N ALA A 207 14.06 -1.08 -12.44
CA ALA A 207 15.37 -1.50 -11.96
C ALA A 207 15.38 -2.90 -11.30
N SER A 208 14.21 -3.55 -11.16
CA SER A 208 13.97 -4.80 -10.40
C SER A 208 13.69 -6.04 -11.26
#